data_AF-A0A7V8ZAP1-F1
#
_entry.id   AF-A0A7V8ZAP1-F1
#
_cell.length_a   1.000
_cell.length_b   1.000
_cell.length_c   1.000
_cell.angle_alpha   90.00
_cell.angle_beta   90.00
_cell.angle_gamma   90.00
#
_symmetry.space_group_name_H-M   'P 1'
#
loop_
_entity.id
_entity.type
_entity.pdbx_description
1 polymer ?
#
loop_
_entity_poly.entity_id
_entity_poly.type
_entity_poly.pdbx_seq_one_letter_code
_entity_poly.pdbx_strand_id
1 'polypeptide(L)'
;MRKLIFNFFRLLLLLLVVVAASFFNAAFAQSVNTENRVAAIRKHYAETNERISAGLEDHTSGLHHAMYSVGGERDGMQWRAVGTMTIRAEFFFNCEPGDKEECGTDPRKFLGKIVTSYRGAADLLSNNEYLFNDAGELVFVLDKGNMSGDDGKIVERRYYFANNNLIRVMHDAQIFDRNFTVEDQTGARESQAEAKKLRNLFAMMVDM
;
A
#
# COMPACT_ATOMS: atom_id res chain seq x y z
N MET A 1 -54.86 27.48 -19.61
CA MET A 1 -53.55 27.01 -20.13
C MET A 1 -52.33 27.65 -19.46
N ARG A 2 -52.18 28.99 -19.38
CA ARG A 2 -51.00 29.64 -18.77
C ARG A 2 -50.65 29.21 -17.34
N LYS A 3 -51.64 29.02 -16.45
CA LYS A 3 -51.41 28.56 -15.06
C LYS A 3 -50.88 27.12 -14.98
N LEU A 4 -51.29 26.23 -15.89
CA LEU A 4 -50.79 24.84 -15.92
C LEU A 4 -49.32 24.78 -16.34
N ILE A 5 -48.95 25.56 -17.37
CA ILE A 5 -47.56 25.63 -17.86
C ILE A 5 -46.62 26.19 -16.78
N PHE A 6 -47.08 27.20 -16.03
CA PHE A 6 -46.30 27.81 -14.97
C PHE A 6 -46.07 26.87 -13.77
N ASN A 7 -47.09 26.08 -13.40
CA ASN A 7 -46.96 25.07 -12.34
C ASN A 7 -46.08 23.89 -12.79
N PHE A 8 -46.13 23.50 -14.06
CA PHE A 8 -45.26 22.46 -14.61
C PHE A 8 -43.77 22.86 -14.57
N PHE A 9 -43.45 24.10 -14.94
CA PHE A 9 -42.08 24.63 -14.85
C PHE A 9 -41.55 24.70 -13.41
N ARG A 10 -42.39 25.09 -12.44
CA ARG A 10 -42.00 25.09 -11.02
C ARG A 10 -41.73 23.69 -10.48
N LEU A 11 -42.55 22.71 -10.88
CA LEU A 11 -42.36 21.31 -10.49
C LEU A 11 -41.05 20.74 -11.09
N LEU A 12 -40.78 21.04 -12.36
CA LEU A 12 -39.55 20.62 -13.04
C LEU A 12 -38.30 21.23 -12.40
N LEU A 13 -38.34 22.52 -12.05
CA LEU A 13 -37.25 23.22 -11.38
C LEU A 13 -36.99 22.64 -9.99
N LEU A 14 -38.05 22.37 -9.21
CA LEU A 14 -37.92 21.72 -7.90
C LEU A 14 -37.32 20.31 -8.02
N LEU A 15 -37.72 19.54 -9.04
CA LEU A 15 -37.19 18.21 -9.27
C LEU A 15 -35.70 18.26 -9.64
N LEU A 16 -35.29 19.21 -10.48
CA LEU A 16 -33.88 19.46 -10.83
C LEU A 16 -33.04 19.86 -9.62
N VAL A 17 -33.57 20.69 -8.71
CA VAL A 17 -32.88 21.09 -7.48
C VAL A 17 -32.71 19.89 -6.53
N VAL A 18 -33.73 19.05 -6.37
CA VAL A 18 -33.66 17.83 -5.54
C VAL A 18 -32.64 16.83 -6.10
N VAL A 19 -32.64 16.64 -7.43
CA VAL A 19 -31.69 15.76 -8.12
C VAL A 19 -30.26 16.31 -7.99
N ALA A 20 -30.05 17.61 -8.19
CA ALA A 20 -28.73 18.23 -8.00
C ALA A 20 -28.25 18.13 -6.54
N ALA A 21 -29.12 18.40 -5.56
CA ALA A 21 -28.77 18.30 -4.14
C ALA A 21 -28.41 16.86 -3.71
N SER A 22 -29.02 15.84 -4.33
CA SER A 22 -28.67 14.44 -4.06
C SER A 22 -27.32 14.03 -4.64
N PHE A 23 -26.94 14.57 -5.81
CA PHE A 23 -25.58 14.37 -6.35
C PHE A 23 -24.49 15.04 -5.53
N PHE A 24 -24.73 16.24 -4.98
CA PHE A 24 -23.75 16.93 -4.13
C PHE A 24 -23.51 16.17 -2.81
N ASN A 25 -24.57 15.68 -2.15
CA ASN A 25 -24.42 14.95 -0.89
C ASN A 25 -23.65 13.62 -1.03
N ALA A 26 -23.80 12.91 -2.16
CA ALA A 26 -23.09 11.66 -2.40
C ALA A 26 -21.57 11.87 -2.53
N ALA A 27 -21.12 12.95 -3.19
CA ALA A 27 -19.70 13.23 -3.38
C ALA A 27 -19.00 13.60 -2.06
N PHE A 28 -19.66 14.33 -1.16
CA PHE A 28 -19.12 14.68 0.15
C PHE A 28 -19.07 13.48 1.11
N ALA A 29 -20.08 12.60 1.10
CA ALA A 29 -20.07 11.41 1.94
C ALA A 29 -18.92 10.45 1.56
N GLN A 30 -18.59 10.35 0.27
CA GLN A 30 -17.48 9.52 -0.19
C GLN A 30 -16.12 10.08 0.21
N SER A 31 -15.91 11.40 0.16
CA SER A 31 -14.62 12.01 0.55
C SER A 31 -14.34 11.88 2.05
N VAL A 32 -15.35 12.07 2.90
CA VAL A 32 -15.21 11.90 4.37
C VAL A 32 -14.90 10.45 4.73
N ASN A 33 -15.52 9.48 4.04
CA ASN A 33 -15.24 8.07 4.26
C ASN A 33 -13.80 7.70 3.87
N THR A 34 -13.32 8.19 2.72
CA THR A 34 -11.92 7.99 2.30
C THR A 34 -10.93 8.59 3.30
N GLU A 35 -11.17 9.81 3.80
CA GLU A 35 -10.25 10.43 4.76
C GLU A 35 -10.19 9.64 6.07
N ASN A 36 -11.32 9.22 6.63
CA ASN A 36 -11.36 8.40 7.84
C ASN A 36 -10.61 7.07 7.66
N ARG A 37 -10.76 6.43 6.49
CA ARG A 37 -10.02 5.20 6.15
C ARG A 37 -8.52 5.45 6.06
N VAL A 38 -8.11 6.51 5.36
CA VAL A 38 -6.69 6.86 5.24
C VAL A 38 -6.08 7.22 6.60
N ALA A 39 -6.82 7.93 7.45
CA ALA A 39 -6.40 8.24 8.82
C ALA A 39 -6.21 6.96 9.66
N ALA A 40 -7.14 6.00 9.56
CA ALA A 40 -7.00 4.70 10.22
C ALA A 40 -5.78 3.92 9.71
N ILE A 41 -5.52 3.92 8.39
CA ILE A 41 -4.34 3.28 7.80
C ILE A 41 -3.04 3.94 8.29
N ARG A 42 -2.99 5.27 8.35
CA ARG A 42 -1.83 6.01 8.88
C ARG A 42 -1.57 5.72 10.34
N LYS A 43 -2.63 5.63 11.14
CA LYS A 43 -2.55 5.23 12.54
C LYS A 43 -1.99 3.81 12.68
N HIS A 44 -2.55 2.85 11.94
CA HIS A 44 -2.05 1.46 11.90
C HIS A 44 -0.58 1.38 11.49
N TYR A 45 -0.18 2.16 10.49
CA TYR A 45 1.21 2.25 10.03
C TYR A 45 2.14 2.78 11.13
N ALA A 46 1.74 3.84 11.84
CA ALA A 46 2.52 4.41 12.93
C ALA A 46 2.66 3.41 14.10
N GLU A 47 1.55 2.82 14.55
CA GLU A 47 1.53 1.81 15.63
C GLU A 47 2.36 0.57 15.25
N THR A 48 2.30 0.14 13.99
CA THR A 48 3.13 -0.97 13.49
C THR A 48 4.61 -0.62 13.55
N ASN A 49 5.00 0.60 13.14
CA ASN A 49 6.40 1.03 13.21
C ASN A 49 6.91 1.19 14.65
N GLU A 50 6.06 1.64 15.57
CA GLU A 50 6.38 1.68 17.00
C GLU A 50 6.63 0.27 17.53
N ARG A 51 5.77 -0.71 17.20
CA ARG A 51 5.97 -2.12 17.59
C ARG A 51 7.22 -2.75 16.97
N ILE A 52 7.56 -2.40 15.73
CA ILE A 52 8.81 -2.84 15.10
C ILE A 52 10.01 -2.26 15.85
N SER A 53 9.98 -0.96 16.15
CA SER A 53 11.08 -0.28 16.84
C SER A 53 11.30 -0.88 18.23
N ALA A 54 10.23 -1.08 19.00
CA ALA A 54 10.29 -1.74 20.31
C ALA A 54 10.85 -3.17 20.22
N GLY A 55 10.43 -3.96 19.21
CA GLY A 55 10.92 -5.33 19.02
C GLY A 55 12.40 -5.42 18.66
N LEU A 56 12.93 -4.42 17.94
CA LEU A 56 14.34 -4.33 17.59
C LEU A 56 15.22 -3.86 18.76
N GLU A 57 14.69 -3.06 19.68
CA GLU A 57 15.41 -2.54 20.85
C GLU A 57 15.46 -3.55 22.00
N ASP A 58 14.32 -4.15 22.37
CA ASP A 58 14.19 -4.95 23.58
C ASP A 58 14.32 -6.46 23.35
N HIS A 59 14.29 -6.93 22.09
CA HIS A 59 14.30 -8.35 21.68
C HIS A 59 13.22 -9.25 22.31
N THR A 60 12.33 -8.71 23.14
CA THR A 60 11.32 -9.47 23.91
C THR A 60 9.89 -8.97 23.72
N SER A 61 9.68 -7.76 23.21
CA SER A 61 8.36 -7.14 23.05
C SER A 61 8.25 -6.43 21.71
N GLY A 62 7.48 -6.97 20.77
CA GLY A 62 7.29 -6.35 19.45
C GLY A 62 6.79 -7.33 18.39
N LEU A 63 6.95 -6.96 17.12
CA LEU A 63 6.73 -7.90 16.02
C LEU A 63 7.91 -8.85 15.90
N HIS A 64 7.62 -10.12 15.62
CA HIS A 64 8.64 -11.07 15.18
C HIS A 64 9.20 -10.63 13.83
N HIS A 65 10.47 -10.93 13.60
CA HIS A 65 11.22 -10.47 12.45
C HIS A 65 11.94 -11.63 11.77
N ALA A 66 11.70 -11.80 10.46
CA ALA A 66 12.44 -12.71 9.61
C ALA A 66 13.01 -11.95 8.42
N MET A 67 14.26 -12.23 8.08
CA MET A 67 14.94 -11.60 6.96
C MET A 67 15.22 -12.63 5.88
N TYR A 68 14.84 -12.30 4.65
CA TYR A 68 15.23 -13.00 3.45
C TYR A 68 16.13 -12.10 2.61
N SER A 69 17.26 -12.62 2.16
CA SER A 69 18.18 -11.87 1.30
C SER A 69 18.63 -12.75 0.15
N VAL A 70 18.50 -12.24 -1.07
CA VAL A 70 19.07 -12.85 -2.27
C VAL A 70 20.16 -11.93 -2.77
N GLY A 71 21.40 -12.36 -2.56
CA GLY A 71 22.55 -11.87 -3.31
C GLY A 71 22.85 -12.87 -4.41
N GLY A 72 22.83 -12.46 -5.67
CA GLY A 72 23.06 -13.40 -6.76
C GLY A 72 23.27 -12.72 -8.10
N GLU A 73 24.24 -13.25 -8.85
CA GLU A 73 24.42 -13.00 -10.28
C GLU A 73 23.16 -13.51 -11.00
N ARG A 74 22.36 -12.59 -11.56
CA ARG A 74 21.25 -12.98 -12.44
C ARG A 74 21.86 -13.70 -13.66
N ASP A 75 21.65 -15.01 -13.76
CA ASP A 75 21.89 -15.86 -14.94
C ASP A 75 23.31 -15.92 -15.54
N GLY A 76 24.39 -15.89 -14.74
CA GLY A 76 25.75 -16.11 -15.27
C GLY A 76 26.19 -15.08 -16.33
N MET A 77 25.43 -14.00 -16.51
CA MET A 77 25.76 -12.89 -17.38
C MET A 77 26.34 -11.76 -16.54
N GLN A 78 27.60 -11.94 -16.13
CA GLN A 78 28.44 -10.81 -15.76
C GLN A 78 28.60 -9.89 -16.97
N TRP A 79 27.77 -8.86 -17.07
CA TRP A 79 28.26 -7.66 -17.71
C TRP A 79 29.35 -7.12 -16.78
N ARG A 80 30.62 -7.22 -17.19
CA ARG A 80 31.82 -6.83 -16.40
C ARG A 80 31.80 -5.40 -15.83
N ALA A 81 30.77 -4.60 -16.12
CA ALA A 81 30.60 -3.21 -15.70
C ALA A 81 29.36 -2.96 -14.81
N VAL A 82 28.59 -3.98 -14.42
CA VAL A 82 27.34 -3.82 -13.64
C VAL A 82 27.51 -4.55 -12.31
N GLY A 83 27.70 -3.80 -11.22
CA GLY A 83 27.98 -4.34 -9.87
C GLY A 83 26.93 -5.30 -9.32
N THR A 84 27.25 -5.96 -8.21
CA THR A 84 26.39 -6.96 -7.54
C THR A 84 25.05 -6.36 -7.13
N MET A 85 23.96 -7.03 -7.52
CA MET A 85 22.61 -6.68 -7.14
C MET A 85 22.22 -7.43 -5.87
N THR A 86 21.72 -6.71 -4.86
CA THR A 86 21.19 -7.32 -3.63
C THR A 86 19.75 -6.92 -3.44
N ILE A 87 18.88 -7.93 -3.27
CA ILE A 87 17.48 -7.75 -2.86
C ILE A 87 17.36 -8.29 -1.43
N ARG A 88 16.86 -7.45 -0.54
CA ARG A 88 16.56 -7.81 0.84
C ARG A 88 15.08 -7.60 1.11
N ALA A 89 14.44 -8.56 1.77
CA ALA A 89 13.07 -8.49 2.24
C ALA A 89 13.04 -8.82 3.74
N GLU A 90 12.49 -7.92 4.53
CA GLU A 90 12.29 -8.07 5.97
C GLU A 90 10.79 -8.22 6.22
N PHE A 91 10.42 -9.29 6.91
CA PHE A 91 9.05 -9.65 7.24
C PHE A 91 8.83 -9.41 8.73
N PHE A 92 7.80 -8.63 9.06
CA PHE A 92 7.39 -8.33 10.43
C PHE A 92 5.99 -8.87 10.68
N PHE A 93 5.83 -9.65 11.74
CA PHE A 93 4.63 -10.46 11.92
C PHE A 93 4.29 -10.71 13.40
N ASN A 94 3.01 -10.95 13.67
CA ASN A 94 2.41 -10.78 15.01
C ASN A 94 2.68 -11.92 16.00
N CYS A 95 3.15 -13.08 15.57
CA CYS A 95 3.24 -14.28 16.39
C CYS A 95 4.40 -15.18 15.94
N GLU A 96 4.82 -16.12 16.78
CA GLU A 96 5.98 -16.97 16.47
C GLU A 96 5.64 -18.05 15.43
N PRO A 97 6.46 -18.26 14.37
CA PRO A 97 6.19 -19.27 13.37
C PRO A 97 6.22 -20.67 14.01
N GLY A 98 5.10 -21.39 13.95
CA GLY A 98 4.97 -22.73 14.53
C GLY A 98 3.98 -22.81 15.70
N ASP A 99 3.66 -21.68 16.35
CA ASP A 99 2.58 -21.63 17.34
C ASP A 99 1.22 -21.47 16.63
N LYS A 100 0.59 -22.61 16.31
CA LYS A 100 -0.70 -22.63 15.62
C LYS A 100 -1.87 -22.15 16.49
N GLU A 101 -1.71 -22.12 17.80
CA GLU A 101 -2.76 -21.66 18.72
C GLU A 101 -2.85 -20.14 18.69
N GLU A 102 -1.70 -19.46 18.66
CA GLU A 102 -1.61 -18.00 18.53
C GLU A 102 -1.76 -17.51 17.08
N CYS A 103 -1.12 -18.17 16.11
CA CYS A 103 -1.04 -17.71 14.72
C CYS A 103 -2.18 -18.18 13.81
N GLY A 104 -2.96 -19.16 14.25
CA GLY A 104 -3.86 -19.90 13.37
C GLY A 104 -3.12 -20.71 12.30
N THR A 105 -3.83 -21.11 11.25
CA THR A 105 -3.32 -22.07 10.26
C THR A 105 -2.80 -21.45 8.98
N ASP A 106 -3.01 -20.15 8.74
CA ASP A 106 -2.61 -19.48 7.50
C ASP A 106 -1.57 -18.39 7.78
N PRO A 107 -0.29 -18.62 7.45
CA PRO A 107 0.78 -17.68 7.75
C PRO A 107 0.56 -16.26 7.22
N ARG A 108 -0.19 -16.16 6.13
CA ARG A 108 -0.46 -14.90 5.44
C ARG A 108 -1.32 -13.93 6.26
N LYS A 109 -1.99 -14.40 7.31
CA LYS A 109 -2.88 -13.58 8.16
C LYS A 109 -2.16 -12.87 9.30
N PHE A 110 -1.03 -13.41 9.77
CA PHE A 110 -0.29 -12.80 10.88
C PHE A 110 0.89 -11.93 10.40
N LEU A 111 1.13 -11.86 9.08
CA LEU A 111 2.06 -10.92 8.47
C LEU A 111 1.52 -9.48 8.60
N GLY A 112 2.26 -8.61 9.30
CA GLY A 112 1.86 -7.22 9.53
C GLY A 112 2.50 -6.25 8.53
N LYS A 113 3.80 -6.42 8.26
CA LYS A 113 4.56 -5.53 7.37
C LYS A 113 5.67 -6.27 6.62
N ILE A 114 5.93 -5.84 5.39
CA ILE A 114 7.13 -6.21 4.63
C ILE A 114 7.89 -4.93 4.30
N VAL A 115 9.21 -4.96 4.48
CA VAL A 115 10.11 -3.91 3.98
C VAL A 115 11.06 -4.55 2.99
N THR A 116 11.11 -4.05 1.76
CA THR A 116 12.08 -4.49 0.76
C THR A 116 13.07 -3.39 0.47
N SER A 117 14.34 -3.76 0.38
CA SER A 117 15.38 -2.87 -0.11
C SER A 117 16.07 -3.50 -1.32
N TYR A 118 16.22 -2.68 -2.35
CA TYR A 118 16.92 -3.00 -3.57
C TYR A 118 18.15 -2.11 -3.66
N ARG A 119 19.32 -2.73 -3.83
CA ARG A 119 20.55 -2.03 -4.19
C ARG A 119 21.10 -2.62 -5.48
N GLY A 120 21.01 -1.84 -6.55
CA GLY A 120 21.54 -2.17 -7.86
C GLY A 120 22.88 -1.49 -8.16
N ALA A 121 23.44 -1.78 -9.34
CA ALA A 121 24.54 -1.01 -9.90
C ALA A 121 24.09 0.44 -10.23
N ALA A 122 25.03 1.39 -10.20
CA ALA A 122 24.79 2.83 -10.43
C ALA A 122 23.93 3.53 -9.35
N ASP A 123 24.12 3.16 -8.07
CA ASP A 123 23.45 3.77 -6.91
C ASP A 123 21.91 3.75 -6.95
N LEU A 124 21.34 2.82 -7.71
CA LEU A 124 19.91 2.54 -7.68
C LEU A 124 19.52 1.97 -6.31
N LEU A 125 18.71 2.74 -5.61
CA LEU A 125 18.15 2.45 -4.30
C LEU A 125 16.62 2.51 -4.44
N SER A 126 15.98 1.40 -4.09
CA SER A 126 14.53 1.38 -3.84
C SER A 126 14.30 0.79 -2.45
N ASN A 127 13.40 1.43 -1.71
CA ASN A 127 12.92 0.99 -0.42
C ASN A 127 11.40 1.01 -0.48
N ASN A 128 10.81 -0.18 -0.46
CA ASN A 128 9.36 -0.33 -0.53
C ASN A 128 8.85 -0.94 0.76
N GLU A 129 7.69 -0.46 1.20
CA GLU A 129 7.03 -0.99 2.38
C GLU A 129 5.61 -1.41 2.03
N TYR A 130 5.20 -2.57 2.53
CA TYR A 130 3.88 -3.14 2.32
C TYR A 130 3.25 -3.41 3.68
N LEU A 131 2.13 -2.76 3.97
CA LEU A 131 1.42 -2.89 5.24
C LEU A 131 0.13 -3.68 5.05
N PHE A 132 -0.08 -4.66 5.93
CA PHE A 132 -1.25 -5.51 5.94
C PHE A 132 -2.08 -5.23 7.19
N ASN A 133 -3.41 -5.35 7.08
CA ASN A 133 -4.31 -5.31 8.23
C ASN A 133 -4.44 -6.69 8.90
N ASP A 134 -5.17 -6.77 10.00
CA ASP A 134 -5.40 -8.02 10.75
C ASP A 134 -6.15 -9.10 9.95
N ALA A 135 -6.84 -8.71 8.88
CA ALA A 135 -7.46 -9.65 7.94
C ALA A 135 -6.46 -10.20 6.90
N GLY A 136 -5.20 -9.75 6.93
CA GLY A 136 -4.15 -10.10 5.97
C GLY A 136 -4.26 -9.37 4.63
N GLU A 137 -5.07 -8.31 4.53
CA GLU A 137 -5.27 -7.52 3.31
C GLU A 137 -4.23 -6.40 3.22
N LEU A 138 -3.71 -6.16 2.01
CA LEU A 138 -2.81 -5.03 1.76
C LEU A 138 -3.61 -3.72 1.86
N VAL A 139 -3.19 -2.83 2.76
CA VAL A 139 -3.87 -1.54 2.99
C VAL A 139 -3.00 -0.34 2.63
N PHE A 140 -1.69 -0.49 2.60
CA PHE A 140 -0.77 0.60 2.28
C PHE A 140 0.51 0.10 1.62
N VAL A 141 0.99 0.89 0.67
CA VAL A 141 2.30 0.74 0.04
C VAL A 141 3.04 2.07 0.06
N LEU A 142 4.28 2.06 0.52
CA LEU A 142 5.28 3.09 0.27
C LEU A 142 6.22 2.57 -0.81
N ASP A 143 6.38 3.31 -1.90
CA ASP A 143 7.40 3.06 -2.93
C ASP A 143 8.31 4.28 -2.95
N LYS A 144 9.58 4.07 -2.60
CA LYS A 144 10.56 5.14 -2.49
C LYS A 144 11.84 4.74 -3.18
N GLY A 145 12.24 5.48 -4.20
CA GLY A 145 13.50 5.20 -4.88
C GLY A 145 13.94 6.27 -5.86
N ASN A 146 15.17 6.13 -6.35
CA ASN A 146 15.69 6.93 -7.46
C ASN A 146 15.54 6.12 -8.76
N MET A 147 14.49 6.34 -9.54
CA MET A 147 14.38 5.70 -10.86
C MET A 147 15.42 6.32 -11.81
N SER A 148 16.18 5.50 -12.54
CA SER A 148 17.20 5.97 -13.48
C SER A 148 16.61 6.96 -14.50
N GLY A 149 17.22 8.14 -14.61
CA GLY A 149 16.86 9.17 -15.58
C GLY A 149 16.64 10.56 -14.98
N ASP A 150 16.52 10.66 -13.65
CA ASP A 150 16.14 11.90 -12.96
C ASP A 150 17.22 12.25 -11.91
N ASP A 151 18.38 12.79 -12.33
CA ASP A 151 19.46 13.45 -11.56
C ASP A 151 19.72 13.03 -10.08
N GLY A 152 19.46 11.77 -9.70
CA GLY A 152 19.50 11.31 -8.31
C GLY A 152 18.32 11.73 -7.43
N LYS A 153 17.23 12.26 -8.00
CA LYS A 153 16.01 12.61 -7.25
C LYS A 153 15.33 11.35 -6.71
N ILE A 154 15.08 11.32 -5.41
CA ILE A 154 14.26 10.30 -4.76
C ILE A 154 12.80 10.67 -4.98
N VAL A 155 12.04 9.78 -5.61
CA VAL A 155 10.59 9.89 -5.77
C VAL A 155 9.92 9.06 -4.69
N GLU A 156 8.90 9.63 -4.05
CA GLU A 156 8.08 8.91 -3.08
C GLU A 156 6.64 8.80 -3.57
N ARG A 157 6.15 7.56 -3.66
CA ARG A 157 4.76 7.25 -3.98
C ARG A 157 4.14 6.48 -2.82
N ARG A 158 2.92 6.87 -2.46
CA ARG A 158 2.13 6.19 -1.43
C ARG A 158 0.80 5.76 -2.00
N TYR A 159 0.50 4.48 -1.91
CA TYR A 159 -0.77 3.91 -2.34
C TYR A 159 -1.56 3.44 -1.13
N TYR A 160 -2.83 3.84 -1.05
CA TYR A 160 -3.76 3.43 0.01
C TYR A 160 -4.85 2.60 -0.60
N PHE A 161 -5.18 1.48 0.06
CA PHE A 161 -6.14 0.51 -0.45
C PHE A 161 -7.27 0.28 0.54
N ALA A 162 -8.45 -0.02 0.00
CA ALA A 162 -9.55 -0.59 0.75
C ALA A 162 -10.30 -1.62 -0.11
N ASN A 163 -10.53 -2.81 0.45
CA ASN A 163 -11.16 -3.92 -0.26
C ASN A 163 -10.48 -4.19 -1.62
N ASN A 164 -9.14 -4.21 -1.63
CA ASN A 164 -8.28 -4.32 -2.82
C ASN A 164 -8.42 -3.21 -3.88
N ASN A 165 -9.17 -2.14 -3.61
CA ASN A 165 -9.28 -0.99 -4.51
C ASN A 165 -8.38 0.15 -4.06
N LEU A 166 -7.77 0.84 -5.02
CA LEU A 166 -7.02 2.07 -4.78
C LEU A 166 -8.00 3.18 -4.33
N ILE A 167 -7.76 3.75 -3.15
CA ILE A 167 -8.59 4.82 -2.59
C ILE A 167 -7.88 6.17 -2.49
N ARG A 168 -6.53 6.17 -2.47
CA ARG A 168 -5.72 7.39 -2.48
C ARG A 168 -4.33 7.08 -3.02
N VAL A 169 -3.78 8.03 -3.76
CA VAL A 169 -2.37 8.08 -4.18
C VAL A 169 -1.76 9.36 -3.64
N MET A 170 -0.52 9.29 -3.18
CA MET A 170 0.29 10.48 -2.96
C MET A 170 1.57 10.41 -3.79
N HIS A 171 1.86 11.48 -4.53
CA HIS A 171 3.14 11.70 -5.20
C HIS A 171 3.85 12.83 -4.48
N ASP A 172 4.90 12.51 -3.74
CA ASP A 172 5.55 13.45 -2.82
C ASP A 172 4.49 14.13 -1.90
N ALA A 173 4.25 15.43 -2.07
CA ALA A 173 3.26 16.20 -1.30
C ALA A 173 1.86 16.27 -1.94
N GLN A 174 1.69 15.80 -3.18
CA GLN A 174 0.42 15.88 -3.91
C GLN A 174 -0.49 14.71 -3.55
N ILE A 175 -1.77 14.98 -3.31
CA ILE A 175 -2.77 13.99 -2.91
C ILE A 175 -3.83 13.83 -4.00
N PHE A 176 -4.09 12.59 -4.40
CA PHE A 176 -5.12 12.23 -5.37
C PHE A 176 -6.07 11.21 -4.74
N ASP A 177 -7.37 11.54 -4.70
CA ASP A 177 -8.44 10.66 -4.16
C ASP A 177 -9.38 10.12 -5.25
N ARG A 178 -9.23 10.66 -6.46
CA ARG A 178 -10.06 10.37 -7.64
C ARG A 178 -9.29 10.77 -8.89
N ASN A 179 -9.78 10.32 -10.04
CA ASN A 179 -9.17 10.58 -11.35
C ASN A 179 -7.71 10.09 -11.41
N PHE A 180 -7.45 8.91 -10.85
CA PHE A 180 -6.14 8.25 -10.92
C PHE A 180 -5.68 8.11 -12.37
N THR A 181 -4.44 8.47 -12.62
CA THR A 181 -3.82 8.31 -13.93
C THR A 181 -3.66 6.81 -14.27
N VAL A 182 -3.38 6.51 -15.55
CA VAL A 182 -3.06 5.12 -15.95
C VAL A 182 -1.79 4.63 -15.23
N GLU A 183 -0.83 5.53 -15.01
CA GLU A 183 0.38 5.23 -14.27
C GLU A 183 0.08 4.86 -12.81
N ASP A 184 -0.77 5.65 -12.13
CA ASP A 184 -1.19 5.39 -10.75
C ASP A 184 -1.81 4.00 -10.60
N GLN A 185 -2.72 3.66 -11.52
CA GLN A 185 -3.41 2.37 -11.52
C GLN A 185 -2.46 1.22 -11.83
N THR A 186 -1.48 1.44 -12.71
CA THR A 186 -0.49 0.42 -13.07
C THR A 186 0.45 0.16 -11.90
N GLY A 187 1.05 1.21 -11.32
CA GLY A 187 1.94 1.10 -10.17
C GLY A 187 1.23 0.49 -8.94
N ALA A 188 -0.04 0.83 -8.71
CA ALA A 188 -0.83 0.22 -7.65
C ALA A 188 -1.04 -1.29 -7.87
N ARG A 189 -1.35 -1.72 -9.11
CA ARG A 189 -1.52 -3.14 -9.45
C ARG A 189 -0.21 -3.93 -9.35
N GLU A 190 0.89 -3.34 -9.82
CA GLU A 190 2.23 -3.93 -9.71
C GLU A 190 2.62 -4.10 -8.24
N SER A 191 2.38 -3.07 -7.42
CA SER A 191 2.61 -3.13 -5.98
C SER A 191 1.77 -4.22 -5.29
N GLN A 192 0.49 -4.35 -5.66
CA GLN A 192 -0.37 -5.44 -5.17
C GLN A 192 0.15 -6.83 -5.59
N ALA A 193 0.63 -6.96 -6.82
CA ALA A 193 1.18 -8.22 -7.33
C ALA A 193 2.47 -8.61 -6.60
N GLU A 194 3.39 -7.67 -6.40
CA GLU A 194 4.64 -7.93 -5.67
C GLU A 194 4.37 -8.22 -4.19
N ALA A 195 3.48 -7.47 -3.54
CA ALA A 195 3.05 -7.75 -2.17
C ALA A 195 2.50 -9.18 -2.03
N LYS A 196 1.67 -9.62 -3.00
CA LYS A 196 1.13 -10.99 -3.02
C LYS A 196 2.24 -12.03 -3.17
N LYS A 197 3.22 -11.80 -4.03
CA LYS A 197 4.38 -12.68 -4.24
C LYS A 197 5.22 -12.79 -2.97
N LEU A 198 5.56 -11.66 -2.34
CA LEU A 198 6.33 -11.63 -1.09
C LEU A 198 5.57 -12.30 0.06
N ARG A 199 4.25 -12.07 0.17
CA ARG A 199 3.41 -12.74 1.15
C ARG A 199 3.35 -14.26 0.95
N ASN A 200 3.36 -14.73 -0.30
CA ASN A 200 3.45 -16.16 -0.58
C ASN A 200 4.84 -16.73 -0.25
N LEU A 201 5.91 -15.97 -0.50
CA LEU A 201 7.26 -16.34 -0.08
C LEU A 201 7.33 -16.50 1.44
N PHE A 202 6.77 -15.55 2.18
CA PHE A 202 6.67 -15.63 3.63
C PHE A 202 5.99 -16.92 4.10
N ALA A 203 4.84 -17.26 3.51
CA ALA A 203 4.13 -18.48 3.86
C ALA A 203 4.97 -19.75 3.61
N MET A 204 5.69 -19.81 2.48
CA MET A 204 6.59 -20.93 2.20
C MET A 204 7.74 -21.02 3.21
N MET A 205 8.28 -19.89 3.68
CA MET A 205 9.36 -19.89 4.68
C MET A 205 8.88 -20.36 6.06
N VAL A 206 7.62 -20.10 6.41
CA VAL A 206 7.02 -20.50 7.69
C VAL A 206 6.66 -21.99 7.71
N ASP A 207 6.28 -22.55 6.56
CA ASP A 207 5.88 -23.96 6.43
C ASP A 207 7.07 -24.94 6.32
N MET A 208 8.31 -24.45 6.19
CA MET A 208 9.54 -25.24 6.10
C MET A 208 10.10 -25.62 7.48
#